data_AF-A0ABF7Q716-F1
#
_entry.id   AF-A0ABF7Q716-F1
#
_cell.length_a   1.000
_cell.length_b   1.000
_cell.length_c   1.000
_cell.angle_alpha   90.00
_cell.angle_beta   90.00
_cell.angle_gamma   90.00
#
_symmetry.space_group_name_H-M   'P 1'
#
loop_
_entity.id
_entity.type
_entity.pdbx_description
1 polymer ?
#
loop_
_entity_poly.entity_id
_entity_poly.type
_entity_poly.pdbx_seq_one_letter_code
_entity_poly.pdbx_strand_id
1 'polypeptide(L)'
;MEQYGFPCFAYLSFAPRGDEDDALAITTYPSAWVEQYRANRYDRIDPVIARSVATTLPFAWSTDQFDALNNRQKWFLEEASEFEIRHGVTIPIHDRQGKVATLTLAACEARSAFEAQISKYRHELHLIAIYLYARLRDVTPTPASPLRPCLTQRERICLQWAARGKSALDTAEIINVSRRTVVFHTQNAKRKLGVATVQQAVAKGLAYDIIGM
;
A
#
# COMPACT_ATOMS: atom_id res chain seq x y z
N MET A 1 9.97 -16.81 -12.24
CA MET A 1 10.22 -17.25 -10.85
C MET A 1 10.86 -18.64 -10.81
N GLU A 2 10.48 -19.56 -11.69
CA GLU A 2 11.12 -20.88 -11.84
C GLU A 2 12.65 -20.82 -12.00
N GLN A 3 13.19 -19.87 -12.79
CA GLN A 3 14.65 -19.71 -12.94
C GLN A 3 15.39 -19.39 -11.62
N TYR A 4 14.66 -18.90 -10.61
CA TYR A 4 15.17 -18.63 -9.26
C TYR A 4 14.85 -19.76 -8.27
N GLY A 5 14.26 -20.87 -8.73
CA GLY A 5 13.88 -22.01 -7.89
C GLY A 5 12.58 -21.82 -7.11
N PHE A 6 11.71 -20.88 -7.51
CA PHE A 6 10.42 -20.65 -6.85
C PHE A 6 9.26 -21.02 -7.78
N PRO A 7 8.65 -22.22 -7.63
CA PRO A 7 7.55 -22.66 -8.48
C PRO A 7 6.22 -21.97 -8.11
N CYS A 8 6.00 -21.68 -6.82
CA CYS A 8 4.76 -21.10 -6.31
C CYS A 8 4.96 -19.62 -5.98
N PHE A 9 4.23 -18.75 -6.67
CA PHE A 9 4.21 -17.31 -6.36
C PHE A 9 2.82 -16.70 -6.51
N ALA A 10 2.62 -15.59 -5.82
CA ALA A 10 1.47 -14.72 -6.01
C ALA A 10 1.92 -13.26 -6.05
N TYR A 11 1.42 -12.53 -7.03
CA TYR A 11 1.41 -11.09 -7.06
C TYR A 11 -0.01 -10.62 -6.81
N LEU A 12 -0.17 -9.75 -5.81
CA LEU A 12 -1.46 -9.12 -5.49
C LEU A 12 -1.26 -7.61 -5.48
N SER A 13 -2.20 -6.85 -6.02
CA SER A 13 -2.27 -5.40 -5.84
C SER A 13 -3.67 -5.01 -5.45
N PHE A 14 -3.82 -4.21 -4.40
CA PHE A 14 -5.10 -3.84 -3.82
C PHE A 14 -5.00 -2.48 -3.10
N ALA A 15 -6.15 -1.85 -2.88
CA ALA A 15 -6.27 -0.67 -2.03
C ALA A 15 -6.82 -1.12 -0.66
N PRO A 16 -6.07 -0.99 0.45
CA PRO A 16 -6.54 -1.43 1.78
C PRO A 16 -7.84 -0.76 2.27
N ARG A 17 -8.22 0.37 1.65
CA ARG A 17 -9.44 1.14 1.94
C ARG A 17 -10.33 1.34 0.71
N GLY A 18 -10.04 0.65 -0.40
CA GLY A 18 -10.78 0.75 -1.66
C GLY A 18 -11.75 -0.41 -1.86
N ASP A 19 -12.58 -0.30 -2.89
CA ASP A 19 -13.49 -1.37 -3.31
C ASP A 19 -12.73 -2.55 -3.95
N GLU A 20 -13.37 -3.73 -3.91
CA GLU A 20 -12.78 -5.02 -4.34
C GLU A 20 -12.45 -5.10 -5.83
N ASP A 21 -13.18 -4.35 -6.67
CA ASP A 21 -13.02 -4.36 -8.13
C ASP A 21 -11.67 -3.80 -8.61
N ASP A 22 -10.91 -3.16 -7.72
CA ASP A 22 -9.58 -2.61 -8.01
C ASP A 22 -8.42 -3.61 -7.72
N ALA A 23 -8.72 -4.83 -7.26
CA ALA A 23 -7.71 -5.82 -6.91
C ALA A 23 -7.21 -6.63 -8.12
N LEU A 24 -5.89 -6.61 -8.35
CA LEU A 24 -5.23 -7.44 -9.38
C LEU A 24 -4.53 -8.62 -8.71
N ALA A 25 -4.74 -9.83 -9.24
CA ALA A 25 -4.06 -11.05 -8.80
C ALA A 25 -3.43 -11.80 -9.99
N ILE A 26 -2.15 -12.13 -9.87
CA ILE A 26 -1.41 -12.99 -10.82
C ILE A 26 -0.68 -14.04 -9.98
N THR A 27 -0.96 -15.32 -10.18
CA THR A 27 -0.41 -16.37 -9.32
C THR A 27 -0.24 -17.69 -10.06
N THR A 28 0.71 -18.50 -9.58
CA THR A 28 0.86 -19.91 -9.97
C THR A 28 0.21 -20.87 -8.97
N TYR A 29 -0.52 -20.36 -7.96
CA TYR A 29 -1.25 -21.21 -7.03
C TYR A 29 -2.35 -22.02 -7.74
N PRO A 30 -2.69 -23.22 -7.24
CA PRO A 30 -3.76 -24.03 -7.80
C PRO A 30 -5.06 -23.25 -7.92
N SER A 31 -5.78 -23.40 -9.05
CA SER A 31 -7.04 -22.67 -9.28
C SER A 31 -8.08 -22.93 -8.19
N ALA A 32 -8.13 -24.16 -7.66
CA ALA A 32 -8.98 -24.51 -6.53
C ALA A 32 -8.72 -23.64 -5.30
N TRP A 33 -7.45 -23.38 -4.97
CA TRP A 33 -7.09 -22.47 -3.88
C TRP A 33 -7.51 -21.03 -4.18
N VAL A 34 -7.29 -20.56 -5.41
CA VAL A 34 -7.67 -19.20 -5.83
C VAL A 34 -9.19 -18.98 -5.73
N GLU A 35 -9.97 -19.95 -6.19
CA GLU A 35 -11.44 -19.93 -6.12
C GLU A 35 -11.91 -19.92 -4.67
N GLN A 36 -11.36 -20.79 -3.83
CA GLN A 36 -11.67 -20.88 -2.42
C GLN A 36 -11.31 -19.60 -1.66
N TYR A 37 -10.12 -19.04 -1.93
CA TYR A 37 -9.64 -17.80 -1.33
C TYR A 37 -10.60 -16.63 -1.61
N ARG A 38 -11.07 -16.53 -2.86
CA ARG A 38 -12.05 -15.52 -3.28
C ARG A 38 -13.42 -15.75 -2.66
N ALA A 39 -13.94 -16.97 -2.74
CA ALA A 39 -15.27 -17.32 -2.24
C ALA A 39 -15.41 -17.07 -0.73
N ASN A 40 -14.36 -17.39 0.04
CA ASN A 40 -14.38 -17.27 1.51
C ASN A 40 -13.83 -15.93 2.03
N ARG A 41 -13.42 -15.01 1.15
CA ARG A 41 -12.89 -13.69 1.51
C ARG A 41 -11.70 -13.76 2.46
N TYR A 42 -10.74 -14.60 2.08
CA TYR A 42 -9.54 -14.82 2.88
C TYR A 42 -8.63 -13.59 2.94
N ASP A 43 -8.77 -12.64 2.01
CA ASP A 43 -8.15 -11.30 2.09
C ASP A 43 -8.35 -10.62 3.46
N ARG A 44 -9.49 -10.86 4.12
CA ARG A 44 -9.86 -10.23 5.39
C ARG A 44 -9.22 -10.88 6.62
N ILE A 45 -8.73 -12.11 6.48
CA ILE A 45 -8.15 -12.87 7.58
C ILE A 45 -6.68 -13.21 7.35
N ASP A 46 -6.19 -13.13 6.11
CA ASP A 46 -4.84 -13.48 5.73
C ASP A 46 -3.81 -12.62 6.51
N PRO A 47 -3.01 -13.23 7.42
CA PRO A 47 -2.04 -12.51 8.21
C PRO A 47 -0.87 -11.97 7.37
N VAL A 48 -0.61 -12.56 6.19
CA VAL A 48 0.41 -12.07 5.24
C VAL A 48 -0.05 -10.75 4.63
N ILE A 49 -1.33 -10.63 4.26
CA ILE A 49 -1.92 -9.38 3.76
C ILE A 49 -1.92 -8.32 4.86
N ALA A 50 -2.40 -8.65 6.06
CA ALA A 50 -2.40 -7.73 7.19
C ALA A 50 -1.01 -7.18 7.52
N ARG A 51 0.02 -8.06 7.54
CA ARG A 51 1.41 -7.64 7.75
C ARG A 51 1.93 -6.81 6.60
N SER A 52 1.59 -7.13 5.35
CA SER A 52 2.02 -6.38 4.16
C SER A 52 1.54 -4.94 4.17
N VAL A 53 0.37 -4.64 4.75
CA VAL A 53 -0.12 -3.26 4.95
C VAL A 53 0.66 -2.52 6.04
N ALA A 54 1.23 -3.24 7.00
CA ALA A 54 1.89 -2.67 8.18
C ALA A 54 3.41 -2.51 8.06
N THR A 55 4.06 -3.11 7.04
CA THR A 55 5.51 -3.05 6.85
C THR A 55 5.90 -2.75 5.41
N THR A 56 6.96 -1.98 5.22
CA THR A 56 7.56 -1.73 3.89
C THR A 56 8.75 -2.65 3.60
N LEU A 57 9.13 -3.51 4.54
CA LEU A 57 10.28 -4.41 4.41
C LEU A 57 9.82 -5.82 4.01
N PRO A 58 10.62 -6.55 3.20
CA PRO A 58 10.40 -7.97 2.98
C PRO A 58 10.35 -8.72 4.31
N PHE A 59 9.46 -9.70 4.41
CA PHE A 59 9.34 -10.53 5.60
C PHE A 59 9.11 -11.99 5.22
N ALA A 60 9.75 -12.87 5.97
CA ALA A 60 9.40 -14.28 5.98
C ALA A 60 8.12 -14.49 6.79
N TRP A 61 7.36 -15.52 6.44
CA TRP A 61 6.21 -15.98 7.19
C TRP A 61 6.08 -17.50 7.16
N SER A 62 5.56 -18.02 8.26
CA SER A 62 5.09 -19.38 8.50
C SER A 62 4.20 -19.34 9.75
N THR A 63 3.48 -20.42 10.06
CA THR A 63 2.57 -20.45 11.22
C THR A 63 3.26 -20.07 12.55
N ASP A 64 4.54 -20.41 12.71
CA ASP A 64 5.37 -20.11 13.90
C ASP A 64 6.03 -18.71 13.89
N GLN A 65 6.00 -17.98 12.78
CA GLN A 65 6.66 -16.67 12.64
C GLN A 65 5.74 -15.46 12.90
N PHE A 66 4.49 -15.70 13.28
CA PHE A 66 3.55 -14.66 13.65
C PHE A 66 3.38 -14.62 15.17
N ASP A 67 3.63 -13.46 15.78
CA ASP A 67 3.62 -13.29 17.24
C ASP A 67 2.26 -13.62 17.88
N ALA A 68 1.16 -13.33 17.19
CA ALA A 68 -0.19 -13.56 17.70
C ALA A 68 -1.19 -13.86 16.57
N LEU A 69 -1.32 -15.14 16.19
CA LEU A 69 -2.39 -15.60 15.30
C LEU A 69 -3.63 -15.98 16.11
N ASN A 70 -4.80 -15.50 15.67
CA ASN A 70 -6.08 -16.01 16.17
C ASN A 70 -6.39 -17.40 15.55
N ASN A 71 -7.38 -18.11 16.11
CA ASN A 71 -7.72 -19.47 15.66
C ASN A 71 -8.13 -19.53 14.18
N ARG A 72 -8.80 -18.48 13.68
CA ARG A 72 -9.23 -18.40 12.28
C ARG A 72 -8.04 -18.22 11.33
N GLN A 73 -7.03 -17.46 11.74
CA GLN A 73 -5.80 -17.29 10.97
C GLN A 73 -4.93 -18.55 10.97
N LYS A 74 -4.85 -19.26 12.10
CA LYS A 74 -4.15 -20.55 12.17
C LYS A 74 -4.79 -21.58 11.23
N TRP A 75 -6.11 -21.72 11.32
CA TRP A 75 -6.88 -22.58 10.43
C TRP A 75 -6.68 -22.22 8.95
N PHE A 76 -6.72 -20.94 8.61
CA PHE A 76 -6.45 -20.48 7.23
C PHE A 76 -5.06 -20.89 6.73
N LEU A 77 -4.01 -20.74 7.56
CA LEU A 77 -2.65 -21.15 7.18
C LEU A 77 -2.49 -22.67 7.06
N GLU A 78 -3.18 -23.43 7.92
CA GLU A 78 -3.24 -24.89 7.83
C GLU A 78 -3.92 -25.33 6.52
N GLU A 79 -5.05 -24.70 6.18
CA GLU A 79 -5.76 -24.97 4.94
C GLU A 79 -4.93 -24.60 3.70
N ALA A 80 -4.25 -23.45 3.72
CA ALA A 80 -3.32 -23.05 2.65
C ALA A 80 -2.18 -24.08 2.47
N SER A 81 -1.75 -24.73 3.55
CA SER A 81 -0.67 -25.72 3.51
C SER A 81 -1.04 -26.99 2.75
N GLU A 82 -2.33 -27.31 2.62
CA GLU A 82 -2.83 -28.41 1.77
C GLU A 82 -2.60 -28.13 0.27
N PHE A 83 -2.45 -26.86 -0.09
CA PHE A 83 -2.15 -26.40 -1.44
C PHE A 83 -0.67 -26.03 -1.65
N GLU A 84 0.22 -26.61 -0.84
CA GLU A 84 1.68 -26.38 -0.88
C GLU A 84 2.10 -24.94 -0.49
N ILE A 85 1.22 -24.18 0.16
CA ILE A 85 1.47 -22.80 0.60
C ILE A 85 1.69 -22.82 2.12
N ARG A 86 2.85 -23.32 2.55
CA ARG A 86 3.13 -23.56 3.97
C ARG A 86 3.95 -22.45 4.63
N HIS A 87 4.98 -21.98 3.93
CA HIS A 87 5.82 -20.87 4.37
C HIS A 87 6.26 -20.08 3.14
N GLY A 88 6.73 -18.86 3.36
CA GLY A 88 7.12 -18.01 2.26
C GLY A 88 7.79 -16.73 2.66
N VAL A 89 8.08 -15.91 1.66
CA VAL A 89 8.58 -14.55 1.81
C VAL A 89 7.70 -13.63 0.99
N THR A 90 7.31 -12.52 1.59
CA THR A 90 6.50 -11.49 0.94
C THR A 90 7.26 -10.18 0.89
N ILE A 91 7.29 -9.57 -0.28
CA ILE A 91 7.89 -8.26 -0.55
C ILE A 91 6.75 -7.27 -0.80
N PRO A 92 6.43 -6.39 0.16
CA PRO A 92 5.39 -5.38 0.00
C PRO A 92 5.94 -4.13 -0.71
N ILE A 93 5.18 -3.61 -1.66
CA ILE A 93 5.43 -2.37 -2.39
C ILE A 93 4.25 -1.43 -2.12
N HIS A 94 4.56 -0.25 -1.58
CA HIS A 94 3.57 0.78 -1.27
C HIS A 94 3.69 1.92 -2.26
N ASP A 95 2.55 2.41 -2.71
CA ASP A 95 2.50 3.58 -3.59
C ASP A 95 1.98 4.82 -2.89
N ARG A 96 2.11 5.96 -3.59
CA ARG A 96 1.74 7.27 -3.05
C ARG A 96 0.23 7.48 -2.96
N GLN A 97 -0.57 6.63 -3.59
CA GLN A 97 -2.03 6.66 -3.52
C GLN A 97 -2.56 5.76 -2.39
N GLY A 98 -1.67 5.10 -1.65
CA GLY A 98 -2.03 4.17 -0.59
C GLY A 98 -2.40 2.79 -1.09
N LYS A 99 -2.12 2.45 -2.36
CA LYS A 99 -2.20 1.06 -2.82
C LYS A 99 -1.02 0.26 -2.29
N VAL A 100 -1.30 -1.01 -2.04
CA VAL A 100 -0.32 -2.02 -1.65
C VAL A 100 -0.25 -3.05 -2.76
N ALA A 101 0.96 -3.39 -3.17
CA ALA A 101 1.22 -4.58 -3.97
C ALA A 101 2.16 -5.51 -3.21
N THR A 102 2.01 -6.80 -3.42
CA THR A 102 2.85 -7.82 -2.81
C THR A 102 3.38 -8.74 -3.90
N LEU A 103 4.64 -9.12 -3.75
CA LEU A 103 5.16 -10.33 -4.39
C LEU A 103 5.42 -11.35 -3.28
N THR A 104 4.68 -12.45 -3.30
CA THR A 104 4.81 -13.56 -2.36
C THR A 104 5.38 -14.76 -3.09
N LEU A 105 6.46 -15.32 -2.53
CA LEU A 105 7.03 -16.60 -2.93
C LEU A 105 6.69 -17.59 -1.83
N ALA A 106 6.01 -18.67 -2.16
CA ALA A 106 5.61 -19.70 -1.21
C ALA A 106 6.29 -21.03 -1.55
N ALA A 107 6.46 -21.84 -0.52
CA ALA A 107 7.05 -23.16 -0.62
C ALA A 107 6.43 -24.13 0.39
N CYS A 108 6.53 -25.42 0.06
CA CYS A 108 6.21 -26.53 0.94
C CYS A 108 7.43 -27.44 1.24
N GLU A 109 8.58 -27.17 0.60
CA GLU A 109 9.82 -27.94 0.78
C GLU A 109 10.51 -27.66 2.12
N ALA A 110 11.73 -28.16 2.31
CA ALA A 110 12.50 -27.89 3.53
C ALA A 110 12.82 -26.39 3.66
N ARG A 111 12.37 -25.78 4.76
CA ARG A 111 12.49 -24.34 5.02
C ARG A 111 13.94 -23.83 4.95
N SER A 112 14.92 -24.62 5.36
CA SER A 112 16.35 -24.24 5.30
C SER A 112 16.84 -24.05 3.86
N ALA A 113 16.41 -24.90 2.92
CA ALA A 113 16.76 -24.76 1.51
C ALA A 113 16.10 -23.52 0.90
N PHE A 114 14.83 -23.30 1.23
CA PHE A 114 14.07 -22.12 0.81
C PHE A 114 14.71 -20.82 1.32
N GLU A 115 15.05 -20.75 2.61
CA GLU A 115 15.70 -19.58 3.22
C GLU A 115 17.09 -19.29 2.61
N ALA A 116 17.87 -20.33 2.30
CA ALA A 116 19.14 -20.17 1.60
C ALA A 116 18.96 -19.58 0.18
N GLN A 117 17.94 -20.03 -0.54
CA GLN A 117 17.62 -19.53 -1.88
C GLN A 117 17.14 -18.07 -1.85
N ILE A 118 16.27 -17.72 -0.88
CA ILE A 118 15.84 -16.33 -0.66
C ILE A 118 17.05 -15.45 -0.36
N SER A 119 17.94 -15.89 0.54
CA SER A 119 19.13 -15.13 0.90
C SER A 119 20.04 -14.86 -0.31
N LYS A 120 20.19 -15.87 -1.18
CA LYS A 120 20.97 -15.80 -2.42
C LYS A 120 20.45 -14.75 -3.40
N TYR A 121 19.13 -14.65 -3.59
CA TYR A 121 18.51 -13.77 -4.60
C TYR A 121 17.75 -12.58 -4.03
N ARG A 122 17.99 -12.22 -2.76
CA ARG A 122 17.17 -11.23 -2.03
C ARG A 122 17.07 -9.87 -2.74
N HIS A 123 18.12 -9.42 -3.41
CA HIS A 123 18.13 -8.11 -4.07
C HIS A 123 17.40 -8.17 -5.40
N GLU A 124 17.63 -9.23 -6.17
CA GLU A 124 16.99 -9.50 -7.46
C GLU A 124 15.49 -9.65 -7.29
N LEU A 125 15.05 -10.42 -6.28
CA LEU A 125 13.64 -10.58 -5.96
C LEU A 125 12.97 -9.26 -5.60
N HIS A 126 13.66 -8.41 -4.84
CA HIS A 126 13.16 -7.07 -4.51
C HIS A 126 13.03 -6.19 -5.76
N LEU A 127 14.05 -6.17 -6.62
CA LEU A 127 14.00 -5.44 -7.89
C LEU A 127 12.88 -5.96 -8.78
N ILE A 128 12.72 -7.29 -8.91
CA ILE A 128 11.63 -7.89 -9.68
C ILE A 128 10.27 -7.44 -9.14
N ALA A 129 10.07 -7.42 -7.81
CA ALA A 129 8.82 -6.93 -7.21
C ALA A 129 8.53 -5.47 -7.63
N ILE A 130 9.54 -4.59 -7.58
CA ILE A 130 9.42 -3.18 -7.99
C ILE A 130 9.10 -3.07 -9.49
N TYR A 131 9.83 -3.78 -10.35
CA TYR A 131 9.62 -3.73 -11.80
C TYR A 131 8.26 -4.31 -12.20
N LEU A 132 7.84 -5.40 -11.56
CA LEU A 132 6.54 -6.01 -11.78
C LEU A 132 5.42 -5.04 -11.38
N TYR A 133 5.52 -4.41 -10.21
CA TYR A 133 4.58 -3.38 -9.80
C TYR A 133 4.54 -2.20 -10.78
N ALA A 134 5.70 -1.66 -11.18
CA ALA A 134 5.77 -0.54 -12.11
C ALA A 134 5.10 -0.86 -13.46
N ARG A 135 5.27 -2.09 -13.97
CA ARG A 135 4.66 -2.53 -15.23
C ARG A 135 3.16 -2.74 -15.12
N LEU A 136 2.67 -3.30 -14.02
CA LEU A 136 1.26 -3.63 -13.86
C LEU A 136 0.40 -2.45 -13.41
N ARG A 137 1.00 -1.45 -12.76
CA ARG A 137 0.31 -0.20 -12.41
C ARG A 137 -0.25 0.52 -13.63
N ASP A 138 0.47 0.52 -14.76
CA ASP A 138 0.05 1.20 -15.98
C ASP A 138 -1.10 0.48 -16.72
N VAL A 139 -1.29 -0.82 -16.43
CA VAL A 139 -2.30 -1.67 -17.07
C VAL A 139 -3.63 -1.64 -16.31
N THR A 140 -3.61 -1.30 -15.02
CA THR A 140 -4.83 -1.13 -14.23
C THR A 140 -5.30 0.32 -14.37
N PRO A 141 -6.48 0.58 -14.98
CA PRO A 141 -7.00 1.93 -15.10
C PRO A 141 -7.27 2.46 -13.70
N THR A 142 -6.33 3.24 -13.19
CA THR A 142 -6.59 4.02 -11.98
C THR A 142 -7.65 5.04 -12.41
N PRO A 143 -8.84 5.11 -11.78
CA PRO A 143 -9.78 6.18 -12.09
C PRO A 143 -8.99 7.48 -12.01
N ALA A 144 -8.97 8.22 -13.12
CA ALA A 144 -8.09 9.37 -13.30
C ALA A 144 -8.09 10.17 -12.01
N SER A 145 -6.96 10.12 -11.28
CA SER A 145 -6.83 10.87 -10.03
C SER A 145 -7.27 12.29 -10.38
N PRO A 146 -8.30 12.85 -9.71
CA PRO A 146 -8.87 14.13 -10.10
C PRO A 146 -7.69 15.08 -10.26
N LEU A 147 -7.48 15.53 -11.50
CA LEU A 147 -6.32 16.30 -11.97
C LEU A 147 -5.69 17.02 -10.78
N ARG A 148 -4.50 16.57 -10.32
CA ARG A 148 -3.88 17.07 -9.07
C ARG A 148 -4.12 18.58 -8.99
N PRO A 149 -5.00 19.06 -8.09
CA PRO A 149 -5.41 20.45 -8.16
C PRO A 149 -4.18 21.33 -7.99
N CYS A 150 -3.82 22.09 -9.02
CA CYS A 150 -2.63 22.94 -8.97
C CYS A 150 -2.89 24.09 -7.99
N LEU A 151 -2.46 23.89 -6.75
CA LEU A 151 -2.35 24.95 -5.77
C LEU A 151 -1.16 25.84 -6.11
N THR A 152 -1.39 27.16 -6.06
CA THR A 152 -0.32 28.14 -6.17
C THR A 152 0.64 28.01 -4.99
N GLN A 153 1.85 28.55 -5.12
CA GLN A 153 2.82 28.57 -4.02
C GLN A 153 2.23 29.22 -2.75
N ARG A 154 1.45 30.30 -2.90
CA ARG A 154 0.82 31.00 -1.76
C ARG A 154 -0.28 30.17 -1.10
N GLU A 155 -1.10 29.48 -1.89
CA GLU A 155 -2.10 28.55 -1.38
C GLU A 155 -1.46 27.39 -0.60
N ARG A 156 -0.36 26.82 -1.13
CA ARG A 156 0.40 25.77 -0.44
C ARG A 156 0.99 26.26 0.87
N ILE A 157 1.66 27.42 0.89
CA ILE A 157 2.24 27.99 2.11
C ILE A 157 1.17 28.22 3.19
N CYS A 158 -0.01 28.74 2.82
CA CYS A 158 -1.09 28.95 3.79
C CYS A 158 -1.58 27.63 4.39
N LEU A 159 -1.77 26.59 3.57
CA LEU A 159 -2.16 25.26 4.06
C LEU A 159 -1.04 24.58 4.87
N GLN A 160 0.23 24.80 4.54
CA GLN A 160 1.38 24.27 5.28
C GLN A 160 1.46 24.86 6.70
N TRP A 161 1.17 26.14 6.89
CA TRP A 161 1.09 26.75 8.22
C TRP A 161 -0.16 26.30 8.98
N ALA A 162 -1.29 26.15 8.30
CA ALA A 162 -2.48 25.56 8.89
C ALA A 162 -2.25 24.10 9.34
N ALA A 163 -1.49 23.31 8.59
CA ALA A 163 -1.11 21.95 8.96
C ALA A 163 -0.26 21.90 10.24
N ARG A 164 0.55 22.93 10.49
CA ARG A 164 1.32 23.14 11.73
C ARG A 164 0.52 23.80 12.85
N GLY A 165 -0.80 23.93 12.69
CA GLY A 165 -1.70 24.48 13.70
C GLY A 165 -1.71 26.00 13.82
N LYS A 166 -1.13 26.74 12.86
CA LYS A 166 -1.13 28.21 12.89
C LYS A 166 -2.48 28.78 12.48
N SER A 167 -2.89 29.86 13.17
CA SER A 167 -4.08 30.61 12.80
C SER A 167 -3.83 31.46 11.54
N ALA A 168 -4.89 31.98 10.94
CA ALA A 168 -4.77 32.90 9.80
C ALA A 168 -4.07 34.23 10.18
N LEU A 169 -4.10 34.61 11.46
CA LEU A 169 -3.38 35.78 11.98
C LEU A 169 -1.88 35.46 12.06
N ASP A 170 -1.50 34.41 12.77
CA ASP A 170 -0.09 34.02 12.91
C ASP A 170 0.55 33.74 11.54
N THR A 171 -0.18 33.08 10.65
CA THR A 171 0.30 32.82 9.28
C THR A 171 0.55 34.12 8.52
N ALA A 172 -0.29 35.13 8.70
CA ALA A 172 -0.17 36.42 8.05
C ALA A 172 1.09 37.17 8.53
N GLU A 173 1.36 37.12 9.83
CA GLU A 173 2.59 37.64 10.43
C GLU A 173 3.82 36.91 9.90
N ILE A 174 3.78 35.56 9.88
CA ILE A 174 4.91 34.73 9.43
C ILE A 174 5.28 35.00 7.96
N ILE A 175 4.30 35.18 7.07
CA ILE A 175 4.56 35.33 5.63
C ILE A 175 4.49 36.80 5.16
N ASN A 176 4.41 37.73 6.10
CA ASN A 176 4.36 39.19 5.92
C ASN A 176 3.28 39.65 4.92
N VAL A 177 2.02 39.27 5.17
CA VAL A 177 0.84 39.68 4.40
C VAL A 177 -0.33 40.01 5.33
N SER A 178 -1.46 40.47 4.79
CA SER A 178 -2.66 40.67 5.60
C SER A 178 -3.37 39.36 5.95
N ARG A 179 -4.05 39.31 7.12
CA ARG A 179 -4.96 38.20 7.48
C ARG A 179 -5.97 37.90 6.36
N ARG A 180 -6.49 38.95 5.70
CA ARG A 180 -7.45 38.82 4.59
C ARG A 180 -6.83 38.06 3.41
N THR A 181 -5.55 38.30 3.11
CA THR A 181 -4.80 37.60 2.06
C THR A 181 -4.65 36.11 2.37
N VAL A 182 -4.34 35.75 3.62
CA VAL A 182 -4.25 34.34 4.05
C VAL A 182 -5.61 33.64 3.92
N VAL A 183 -6.69 34.29 4.37
CA VAL A 183 -8.06 33.76 4.25
C VAL A 183 -8.44 33.55 2.79
N PHE A 184 -8.11 34.50 1.91
CA PHE A 184 -8.36 34.39 0.47
C PHE A 184 -7.65 33.19 -0.15
N HIS A 185 -6.35 33.01 0.09
CA HIS A 185 -5.61 31.86 -0.44
C HIS A 185 -6.13 30.53 0.14
N THR A 186 -6.46 30.48 1.43
CA THR A 186 -7.03 29.29 2.05
C THR A 186 -8.39 28.92 1.45
N GLN A 187 -9.25 29.90 1.18
CA GLN A 187 -10.54 29.67 0.51
C GLN A 187 -10.37 29.17 -0.93
N ASN A 188 -9.44 29.73 -1.70
CA ASN A 188 -9.14 29.25 -3.04
C ASN A 188 -8.62 27.81 -3.01
N ALA A 189 -7.74 27.48 -2.05
CA ALA A 189 -7.23 26.13 -1.89
C ALA A 189 -8.35 25.13 -1.56
N LYS A 190 -9.26 25.48 -0.64
CA LYS A 190 -10.45 24.67 -0.33
C LYS A 190 -11.33 24.42 -1.55
N ARG A 191 -11.60 25.47 -2.34
CA ARG A 191 -12.40 25.36 -3.57
C ARG A 191 -11.73 24.44 -4.58
N LYS A 192 -10.43 24.60 -4.82
CA LYS A 192 -9.64 23.76 -5.74
C LYS A 192 -9.58 22.29 -5.28
N LEU A 193 -9.52 22.03 -3.98
CA LEU A 193 -9.50 20.68 -3.41
C LEU A 193 -10.91 20.06 -3.22
N GLY A 194 -11.97 20.82 -3.52
CA GLY A 194 -13.35 20.36 -3.36
C GLY A 194 -13.69 19.97 -1.92
N VAL A 195 -13.38 20.83 -0.95
CA VAL A 195 -13.59 20.57 0.49
C VAL A 195 -14.21 21.75 1.22
N ALA A 196 -14.92 21.45 2.31
CA ALA A 196 -15.67 22.42 3.08
C ALA A 196 -14.88 23.06 4.22
N THR A 197 -13.82 22.40 4.74
CA THR A 197 -13.03 22.91 5.88
C THR A 197 -11.54 23.02 5.57
N VAL A 198 -10.81 23.82 6.36
CA VAL A 198 -9.35 23.96 6.23
C VAL A 198 -8.66 22.65 6.61
N GLN A 199 -9.19 21.95 7.62
CA GLN A 199 -8.70 20.66 8.09
C GLN A 199 -8.83 19.59 6.99
N GLN A 200 -9.95 19.55 6.28
CA GLN A 200 -10.11 18.69 5.10
C GLN A 200 -9.13 19.06 3.98
N ALA A 201 -8.88 20.36 3.77
CA ALA A 201 -7.90 20.83 2.78
C ALA A 201 -6.47 20.43 3.14
N VAL A 202 -6.10 20.51 4.43
CA VAL A 202 -4.81 20.02 4.95
C VAL A 202 -4.72 18.51 4.76
N ALA A 203 -5.74 17.76 5.15
CA ALA A 203 -5.75 16.30 5.03
C ALA A 203 -5.58 15.83 3.57
N LYS A 204 -6.36 16.41 2.62
CA LYS A 204 -6.18 16.13 1.19
C LYS A 204 -4.83 16.62 0.66
N GLY A 205 -4.37 17.79 1.12
CA GLY A 205 -3.10 18.37 0.70
C GLY A 205 -1.91 17.48 1.06
N LEU A 206 -1.89 16.91 2.27
CA LEU A 206 -0.87 15.96 2.72
C LEU A 206 -1.01 14.61 2.02
N ALA A 207 -2.23 14.07 1.91
CA ALA A 207 -2.50 12.78 1.27
C ALA A 207 -2.07 12.75 -0.21
N TYR A 208 -2.17 13.88 -0.92
CA TYR A 208 -1.78 13.99 -2.33
C TYR A 208 -0.40 14.60 -2.55
N ASP A 209 0.39 14.81 -1.49
CA ASP A 209 1.73 15.42 -1.54
C ASP A 209 1.74 16.81 -2.21
N ILE A 210 0.64 17.55 -2.07
CA ILE A 210 0.51 18.92 -2.56
C ILE A 210 1.19 19.88 -1.58
N ILE A 211 1.19 19.54 -0.28
CA ILE A 211 1.88 20.29 0.77
C ILE A 211 2.73 19.33 1.62
N GLY A 212 3.94 19.75 2.00
CA GLY A 212 4.79 19.04 2.96
C GLY A 212 4.60 19.52 4.39
N MET A 213 4.95 18.66 5.36
CA MET A 213 5.06 19.02 6.79
C MET A 213 6.38 19.71 7.13
#